data_AF-A0A101IWG4-F1
#
_entry.id   AF-A0A101IWG4-F1
#
_cell.length_a   1.000
_cell.length_b   1.000
_cell.length_c   1.000
_cell.angle_alpha   90.00
_cell.angle_beta   90.00
_cell.angle_gamma   90.00
#
_symmetry.space_group_name_H-M   'P 1'
#
loop_
_entity.id
_entity.type
_entity.pdbx_description
1 polymer ?
#
loop_
_entity_poly.entity_id
_entity_poly.type
_entity_poly.pdbx_seq_one_letter_code
_entity_poly.pdbx_strand_id
1 'polypeptide(L)'
;MSGTKPAPELEGWIGLFIDGIKLLVITIVYSIPLMILTLLPVALYFIPVSATTTPGTGSASGLGPELGIVAALAIFVIFIVAAIIIGILSTFAAVRFSRTGSMGEAFRVRTLLTHIGRVGWLNCFIALLVMGIVIAIVGFVLMLIPILGLVLLFLLMPAFIIFSARYVALLYESAPAPA
;
A
#
# COMPACT_ATOMS: atom_id res chain seq x y z
N MET A 1 -3.71 -9.10 15.09
CA MET A 1 -3.99 -9.69 16.42
C MET A 1 -4.28 -11.17 16.22
N SER A 2 -3.40 -12.06 16.68
CA SER A 2 -3.77 -13.47 16.83
C SER A 2 -4.89 -13.52 17.86
N GLY A 3 -6.06 -14.10 17.53
CA GLY A 3 -7.20 -14.18 18.44
C GLY A 3 -6.91 -15.09 19.62
N THR A 4 -6.15 -14.61 20.60
CA THR A 4 -5.88 -15.29 21.86
C THR A 4 -7.17 -15.37 22.67
N LYS A 5 -7.38 -16.53 23.31
CA LYS A 5 -8.43 -16.73 24.32
C LYS A 5 -7.73 -16.94 25.67
N PRO A 6 -8.12 -16.23 26.74
CA PRO A 6 -9.24 -15.29 26.84
C PRO A 6 -8.98 -13.95 26.11
N ALA A 7 -10.05 -13.16 25.93
CA ALA A 7 -9.95 -11.84 25.30
C ALA A 7 -8.94 -10.98 26.08
N PRO A 8 -8.04 -10.24 25.40
CA PRO A 8 -7.09 -9.36 26.07
C PRO A 8 -7.82 -8.38 26.98
N GLU A 9 -7.30 -8.17 28.19
CA GLU A 9 -7.84 -7.16 29.09
C GLU A 9 -7.63 -5.76 28.48
N LEU A 10 -8.57 -4.83 28.69
CA LEU A 10 -8.52 -3.47 28.12
C LEU A 10 -7.44 -2.58 28.76
N GLU A 11 -6.57 -3.17 29.57
CA GLU A 11 -5.46 -2.53 30.24
C GLU A 11 -4.30 -2.31 29.26
N GLY A 12 -3.56 -1.20 29.40
CA GLY A 12 -2.46 -0.88 28.49
C GLY A 12 -2.90 -0.32 27.12
N TRP A 13 -4.11 0.24 27.00
CA TRP A 13 -4.60 0.90 25.78
C TRP A 13 -3.65 1.99 25.23
N ILE A 14 -2.88 2.66 26.10
CA ILE A 14 -1.84 3.63 25.70
C ILE A 14 -0.74 2.93 24.89
N GLY A 15 -0.34 1.73 25.28
CA GLY A 15 0.63 0.92 24.54
C GLY A 15 0.10 0.55 23.15
N LEU A 16 -1.16 0.11 23.06
CA LEU A 16 -1.83 -0.19 21.78
C LEU A 16 -1.94 1.06 20.88
N PHE A 17 -2.22 2.23 21.47
CA PHE A 17 -2.27 3.49 20.74
C PHE A 17 -0.89 3.88 20.18
N ILE A 18 0.16 3.74 21.00
CA ILE A 18 1.55 3.96 20.58
C ILE A 18 1.91 3.00 19.44
N ASP A 19 1.52 1.73 19.53
CA ASP A 19 1.78 0.75 18.47
C ASP A 19 0.99 1.06 17.19
N GLY A 20 -0.21 1.64 17.31
CA GLY A 20 -0.95 2.22 16.19
C GLY A 20 -0.19 3.36 15.50
N ILE A 21 0.37 4.31 16.27
CA ILE A 21 1.21 5.39 15.73
C ILE A 21 2.44 4.81 15.04
N LYS A 22 3.10 3.81 15.65
CA LYS A 22 4.26 3.14 15.04
C LYS A 22 3.89 2.49 13.71
N LEU A 23 2.76 1.80 13.63
CA LEU A 23 2.25 1.24 12.37
C LEU A 23 2.02 2.32 11.32
N LEU A 24 1.41 3.45 11.71
CA LEU A 24 1.19 4.58 10.82
C LEU A 24 2.52 5.13 10.28
N VAL A 25 3.55 5.28 11.14
CA VAL A 25 4.89 5.71 10.72
C VAL A 25 5.50 4.71 9.72
N ILE A 26 5.38 3.40 9.98
CA ILE A 26 5.86 2.37 9.05
C ILE A 26 5.17 2.53 7.69
N THR A 27 3.85 2.65 7.66
CA THR A 27 3.09 2.85 6.41
C THR A 27 3.52 4.11 5.67
N ILE A 28 3.72 5.23 6.38
CA ILE A 28 4.21 6.47 5.77
C ILE A 28 5.59 6.26 5.16
N VAL A 29 6.54 5.68 5.89
CA VAL A 29 7.90 5.44 5.40
C VAL A 29 7.89 4.57 4.14
N TYR A 30 7.07 3.51 4.13
CA TYR A 30 6.90 2.67 2.94
C TYR A 30 6.20 3.39 1.79
N SER A 31 5.37 4.40 2.04
CA SER A 31 4.74 5.21 0.98
C SER A 31 5.66 6.27 0.36
N ILE A 32 6.78 6.65 1.00
CA ILE A 32 7.71 7.68 0.51
C ILE A 32 8.15 7.43 -0.95
N PRO A 33 8.59 6.21 -1.35
CA PRO A 33 9.02 5.98 -2.73
C PRO A 33 7.88 6.19 -3.74
N LEU A 34 6.64 5.83 -3.37
CA LEU A 34 5.47 6.09 -4.20
C LEU A 34 5.17 7.58 -4.30
N MET A 35 5.26 8.31 -3.18
CA MET A 35 5.08 9.76 -3.17
C MET A 35 6.11 10.46 -4.07
N ILE A 36 7.39 10.05 -4.02
CA ILE A 36 8.43 10.59 -4.88
C ILE A 36 8.10 10.27 -6.36
N LEU A 37 7.72 9.03 -6.64
CA LEU A 37 7.38 8.59 -8.00
C LEU A 37 6.18 9.35 -8.58
N THR A 38 5.23 9.81 -7.76
CA THR A 38 4.08 10.60 -8.21
C THR A 38 4.33 12.10 -8.20
N LEU A 39 4.97 12.63 -7.17
CA LEU A 39 5.15 14.07 -6.99
C LEU A 39 6.23 14.63 -7.91
N LEU A 40 7.30 13.86 -8.18
CA LEU A 40 8.40 14.33 -9.00
C LEU A 40 7.98 14.62 -10.45
N PRO A 41 7.28 13.72 -11.19
CA PRO A 41 6.82 14.01 -12.54
C PRO A 41 5.79 15.13 -12.59
N VAL A 42 4.88 15.19 -11.61
CA VAL A 42 3.86 16.24 -11.51
C VAL A 42 4.53 17.59 -11.25
N ALA A 43 5.49 17.67 -10.32
CA ALA A 43 6.24 18.90 -10.05
C ALA A 43 7.03 19.37 -11.28
N LEU A 44 7.67 18.45 -12.01
CA LEU A 44 8.38 18.75 -13.26
C LEU A 44 7.45 19.23 -14.38
N TYR A 45 6.20 18.75 -14.42
CA TYR A 45 5.18 19.23 -15.36
C TYR A 45 4.75 20.68 -15.11
N PHE A 46 4.79 21.14 -13.85
CA PHE A 46 4.45 22.52 -13.46
C PHE A 46 5.61 23.50 -13.55
N ILE A 47 6.84 23.06 -13.88
CA ILE A 47 7.94 23.97 -14.20
C ILE A 47 7.64 24.58 -15.57
N PRO A 48 7.43 25.91 -15.68
CA PRO A 48 7.19 26.53 -16.97
C PRO A 48 8.37 26.23 -17.90
N VAL A 49 8.09 25.54 -19.00
CA VAL A 49 8.98 25.47 -20.16
C VAL A 49 9.12 26.90 -20.68
N SER A 50 10.11 27.63 -20.18
CA SER A 50 10.50 28.93 -20.70
C SER A 50 11.97 28.97 -21.09
N ALA A 51 12.60 27.81 -21.31
CA ALA A 51 14.04 27.75 -21.58
C ALA A 51 14.48 26.76 -22.69
N THR A 52 13.62 26.41 -23.67
CA THR A 52 14.11 25.76 -24.92
C THR A 52 13.41 26.19 -26.21
N THR A 53 12.40 27.05 -26.21
CA THR A 53 11.86 27.62 -27.46
C THR A 53 12.52 28.96 -27.75
N THR A 54 13.70 28.92 -28.36
CA THR A 54 14.17 30.03 -29.20
C THR A 54 13.08 30.30 -30.25
N PRO A 55 12.56 31.53 -30.39
CA PRO A 55 11.65 31.86 -31.48
C PRO A 55 12.46 31.87 -32.78
N GLY A 56 12.40 30.76 -33.51
CA GLY A 56 13.12 30.60 -34.77
C GLY A 56 14.06 29.39 -34.74
N THR A 57 13.77 28.42 -35.62
CA THR A 57 14.60 27.24 -35.94
C THR A 57 14.92 26.31 -34.76
N GLY A 58 14.09 25.29 -34.60
CA GLY A 58 14.34 24.18 -33.71
C GLY A 58 13.02 23.58 -33.27
N SER A 59 12.59 22.50 -33.92
CA SER A 59 11.61 21.58 -33.36
C SER A 59 11.92 21.45 -31.87
N ALA A 60 10.98 21.83 -31.00
CA ALA A 60 11.12 21.52 -29.60
C ALA A 60 11.47 20.04 -29.54
N SER A 61 12.65 19.71 -29.03
CA SER A 61 13.09 18.33 -28.76
C SER A 61 12.31 17.76 -27.56
N GLY A 62 11.03 18.11 -27.46
CA GLY A 62 10.04 17.36 -26.73
C GLY A 62 9.63 16.17 -27.59
N LEU A 63 9.49 15.02 -26.94
CA LEU A 63 8.79 13.87 -27.48
C LEU A 63 7.48 14.36 -28.13
N GLY A 64 7.28 14.09 -29.43
CA GLY A 64 6.04 14.43 -30.13
C GLY A 64 4.82 13.91 -29.36
N PRO A 65 3.59 14.42 -29.59
CA PRO A 65 2.40 14.04 -28.84
C PRO A 65 2.22 12.51 -28.73
N GLU A 66 2.59 11.78 -29.78
CA GLU A 66 2.62 10.31 -29.79
C GLU A 66 3.65 9.69 -28.82
N LEU A 67 4.86 10.23 -28.75
CA LEU A 67 5.93 9.75 -27.86
C LEU A 67 5.69 10.17 -26.41
N GLY A 68 5.01 11.30 -26.17
CA GLY A 68 4.58 11.74 -24.85
C GLY A 68 3.56 10.79 -24.21
N ILE A 69 2.59 10.29 -24.98
CA ILE A 69 1.62 9.30 -24.52
C ILE A 69 2.29 7.98 -24.17
N VAL A 70 3.23 7.50 -25.01
CA VAL A 70 3.97 6.25 -24.75
C VAL A 70 4.84 6.38 -23.49
N ALA A 71 5.53 7.51 -23.30
CA ALA A 71 6.31 7.77 -22.11
C ALA A 71 5.45 7.84 -20.84
N ALA A 72 4.30 8.52 -20.91
CA ALA A 72 3.35 8.58 -19.79
C ALA A 72 2.78 7.20 -19.43
N LEU A 73 2.43 6.39 -20.43
CA LEU A 73 1.98 5.01 -20.22
C LEU A 73 3.08 4.15 -19.57
N ALA A 74 4.32 4.26 -20.02
CA ALA A 74 5.44 3.52 -19.45
C ALA A 74 5.67 3.90 -17.97
N ILE A 75 5.64 5.19 -17.64
CA ILE A 75 5.73 5.68 -16.25
C ILE A 75 4.56 5.16 -15.42
N PHE A 76 3.35 5.16 -15.98
CA PHE A 76 2.16 4.66 -15.30
C PHE A 76 2.25 3.15 -14.98
N VAL A 77 2.75 2.34 -15.93
CA VAL A 77 2.98 0.91 -15.69
C VAL A 77 4.03 0.70 -14.59
N ILE A 78 5.14 1.43 -14.64
CA ILE A 78 6.17 1.38 -13.58
C ILE A 78 5.58 1.75 -12.22
N PHE A 79 4.74 2.79 -12.18
CA PHE A 79 4.05 3.21 -10.97
C PHE A 79 3.14 2.11 -10.41
N ILE A 80 2.31 1.47 -11.24
CA ILE A 80 1.44 0.37 -10.80
C ILE A 80 2.27 -0.77 -10.22
N VAL A 81 3.33 -1.18 -10.91
CA VAL A 81 4.20 -2.28 -10.46
C VAL A 81 4.86 -1.92 -9.13
N ALA A 82 5.39 -0.70 -9.01
CA ALA A 82 5.97 -0.21 -7.75
C ALA A 82 4.94 -0.18 -6.62
N ALA A 83 3.72 0.28 -6.89
CA ALA A 83 2.63 0.35 -5.92
C ALA A 83 2.24 -1.04 -5.40
N ILE A 84 2.17 -2.04 -6.28
CA ILE A 84 1.89 -3.43 -5.90
C ILE A 84 3.01 -3.97 -5.01
N ILE A 85 4.27 -3.81 -5.44
CA ILE A 85 5.44 -4.32 -4.71
C ILE A 85 5.52 -3.71 -3.30
N ILE A 86 5.42 -2.38 -3.23
CA ILE A 86 5.49 -1.63 -1.98
C ILE A 86 4.28 -1.92 -1.09
N GLY A 87 3.09 -2.09 -1.67
CA GLY A 87 1.88 -2.45 -0.93
C GLY A 87 1.99 -3.81 -0.24
N ILE A 88 2.49 -4.83 -0.95
CA ILE A 88 2.76 -6.14 -0.35
C ILE A 88 3.81 -6.00 0.75
N LEU A 89 4.90 -5.28 0.48
CA LEU A 89 6.00 -5.12 1.41
C LEU A 89 5.58 -4.41 2.70
N SER A 90 4.80 -3.33 2.59
CA SER A 90 4.24 -2.58 3.72
C SER A 90 3.32 -3.45 4.58
N THR A 91 2.48 -4.27 3.93
CA THR A 91 1.57 -5.19 4.60
C THR A 91 2.32 -6.24 5.42
N PHE A 92 3.36 -6.85 4.84
CA PHE A 92 4.21 -7.82 5.55
C PHE A 92 5.06 -7.16 6.66
N ALA A 93 5.55 -5.93 6.44
CA ALA A 93 6.26 -5.15 7.44
C ALA A 93 5.39 -4.89 8.68
N ALA A 94 4.11 -4.54 8.48
CA ALA A 94 3.15 -4.33 9.56
C ALA A 94 2.91 -5.61 10.38
N VAL A 95 2.74 -6.76 9.72
CA VAL A 95 2.60 -8.05 10.42
C VAL A 95 3.86 -8.38 11.22
N ARG A 96 5.04 -8.22 10.61
CA ARG A 96 6.30 -8.54 11.25
C ARG A 96 6.54 -7.66 12.48
N PHE A 97 6.29 -6.36 12.37
CA PHE A 97 6.30 -5.43 13.51
C PHE A 97 5.37 -5.91 14.63
N SER A 98 4.14 -6.29 14.30
CA SER A 98 3.17 -6.76 15.29
C SER A 98 3.58 -8.06 16.00
N ARG A 99 4.46 -8.87 15.38
CA ARG A 99 4.94 -10.14 15.93
C ARG A 99 6.23 -10.00 16.72
N THR A 100 7.11 -9.08 16.33
CA THR A 100 8.43 -8.91 16.96
C THR A 100 8.47 -7.76 17.95
N GLY A 101 7.46 -6.87 17.94
CA GLY A 101 7.40 -5.69 18.81
C GLY A 101 8.45 -4.61 18.50
N SER A 102 9.26 -4.81 17.45
CA SER A 102 10.38 -3.93 17.11
C SER A 102 10.18 -3.28 15.74
N MET A 103 10.21 -1.94 15.70
CA MET A 103 10.10 -1.18 14.45
C MET A 103 11.24 -1.46 13.50
N GLY A 104 12.46 -1.69 14.00
CA GLY A 104 13.61 -2.00 13.15
C GLY A 104 13.40 -3.27 12.32
N GLU A 105 12.62 -4.21 12.84
CA GLU A 105 12.31 -5.46 12.16
C GLU A 105 11.32 -5.30 11.00
N ALA A 106 10.49 -4.25 11.07
CA ALA A 106 9.59 -3.84 10.00
C ALA A 106 10.37 -3.34 8.78
N PHE A 107 11.57 -2.78 8.97
CA PHE A 107 12.38 -2.19 7.89
C PHE A 107 13.49 -3.10 7.37
N ARG A 108 13.58 -4.34 7.84
CA ARG A 108 14.53 -5.32 7.27
C ARG A 108 14.00 -5.85 5.93
N VAL A 109 14.03 -5.00 4.92
CA VAL A 109 13.50 -5.24 3.57
C VAL A 109 14.00 -6.57 2.99
N ARG A 110 15.30 -6.88 3.14
CA ARG A 110 15.86 -8.15 2.65
C ARG A 110 15.14 -9.38 3.23
N THR A 111 14.79 -9.33 4.52
CA THR A 111 14.12 -10.45 5.21
C THR A 111 12.64 -10.53 4.83
N LEU A 112 12.01 -9.38 4.59
CA LEU A 112 10.65 -9.34 4.07
C LEU A 112 10.58 -9.91 2.65
N LEU A 113 11.52 -9.53 1.77
CA LEU A 113 11.60 -10.03 0.40
C LEU A 113 11.83 -11.54 0.35
N THR A 114 12.68 -12.09 1.24
CA THR A 114 12.86 -13.55 1.34
C THR A 114 11.60 -14.24 1.84
N HIS A 115 10.89 -13.65 2.81
CA HIS A 115 9.63 -14.22 3.31
C HIS A 115 8.52 -14.20 2.25
N ILE A 116 8.33 -13.07 1.57
CA ILE A 116 7.39 -12.93 0.45
C ILE A 116 7.75 -13.91 -0.67
N GLY A 117 9.05 -14.08 -0.96
CA GLY A 117 9.54 -15.06 -1.92
C GLY A 117 9.17 -16.50 -1.55
N ARG A 118 9.16 -16.85 -0.26
CA ARG A 118 8.75 -18.19 0.23
C ARG A 118 7.24 -18.42 0.15
N VAL A 119 6.42 -17.40 0.44
CA VAL A 119 4.97 -17.46 0.24
C VAL A 119 4.62 -17.52 -1.26
N GLY A 120 5.41 -16.83 -2.07
CA GLY A 120 5.22 -16.65 -3.50
C GLY A 120 4.63 -15.29 -3.82
N TRP A 121 5.33 -14.48 -4.62
CA TRP A 121 4.88 -13.13 -5.01
C TRP A 121 3.50 -13.12 -5.65
N LEU A 122 3.23 -14.06 -6.55
CA LEU A 122 1.94 -14.17 -7.22
C LEU A 122 0.83 -14.56 -6.24
N ASN A 123 1.12 -15.47 -5.30
CA ASN A 123 0.15 -15.86 -4.26
C ASN A 123 -0.17 -14.67 -3.35
N CYS A 124 0.84 -13.91 -2.91
CA CYS A 124 0.64 -12.68 -2.15
C CYS A 124 -0.21 -11.66 -2.91
N PHE A 125 0.10 -11.46 -4.19
CA PHE A 125 -0.64 -10.54 -5.05
C PHE A 125 -2.09 -10.98 -5.20
N ILE A 126 -2.35 -12.24 -5.58
CA ILE A 126 -3.70 -12.78 -5.75
C ILE A 126 -4.48 -12.70 -4.45
N ALA A 127 -3.86 -13.04 -3.32
CA ALA A 127 -4.53 -12.98 -2.02
C ALA A 127 -4.98 -11.55 -1.69
N LEU A 128 -4.09 -10.57 -1.80
CA LEU A 128 -4.43 -9.17 -1.56
C LEU A 128 -5.42 -8.62 -2.59
N LEU A 129 -5.31 -9.05 -3.86
CA LEU A 129 -6.21 -8.68 -4.93
C LEU A 129 -7.63 -9.20 -4.64
N VAL A 130 -7.79 -10.47 -4.32
CA VAL A 130 -9.09 -11.09 -4.00
C VAL A 130 -9.70 -10.41 -2.77
N MET A 131 -8.93 -10.21 -1.71
CA MET A 131 -9.39 -9.48 -0.52
C MET A 131 -9.85 -8.06 -0.88
N GLY A 132 -9.05 -7.33 -1.66
CA GLY A 132 -9.36 -5.97 -2.10
C GLY A 132 -10.63 -5.92 -2.95
N ILE A 133 -10.80 -6.85 -3.89
CA ILE A 133 -12.01 -6.97 -4.71
C ILE A 133 -13.25 -7.25 -3.85
N VAL A 134 -13.17 -8.18 -2.89
CA VAL A 134 -14.30 -8.47 -2.00
C VAL A 134 -14.72 -7.23 -1.22
N ILE A 135 -13.77 -6.52 -0.61
CA ILE A 135 -14.05 -5.28 0.14
C ILE A 135 -14.61 -4.20 -0.80
N ALA A 136 -14.04 -4.05 -2.00
CA ALA A 136 -14.49 -3.08 -2.99
C ALA A 136 -15.91 -3.35 -3.49
N ILE A 137 -16.27 -4.61 -3.75
CA ILE A 137 -17.63 -5.00 -4.14
C ILE A 137 -18.62 -4.66 -3.03
N VAL A 138 -18.31 -5.02 -1.78
CA VAL A 138 -19.19 -4.71 -0.64
C VAL A 138 -19.33 -3.19 -0.48
N GLY A 139 -18.23 -2.44 -0.54
CA GLY A 139 -18.26 -0.98 -0.47
C GLY A 139 -19.07 -0.34 -1.61
N PHE A 140 -18.92 -0.85 -2.84
CA PHE A 140 -19.66 -0.37 -4.01
C PHE A 140 -21.16 -0.64 -3.88
N VAL A 141 -21.56 -1.85 -3.47
CA VAL A 141 -22.97 -2.20 -3.23
C VAL A 141 -23.57 -1.31 -2.15
N LEU A 142 -22.84 -1.03 -1.07
CA LEU A 142 -23.30 -0.13 -0.02
C LEU A 142 -23.47 1.29 -0.54
N MET A 143 -22.56 1.80 -1.39
CA MET A 143 -22.70 3.14 -1.97
C MET A 143 -23.91 3.32 -2.89
N LEU A 144 -24.47 2.24 -3.46
CA LEU A 144 -25.72 2.31 -4.23
C LEU A 144 -26.93 2.70 -3.37
N ILE A 145 -26.85 2.52 -2.05
CA ILE A 145 -27.91 2.90 -1.11
C ILE A 145 -27.58 4.28 -0.53
N PRO A 146 -28.25 5.36 -0.96
CA PRO A 146 -27.98 6.70 -0.44
C PRO A 146 -28.26 6.78 1.06
N ILE A 147 -27.40 7.50 1.79
CA ILE A 147 -27.46 7.76 3.24
C ILE A 147 -27.27 6.49 4.11
N LEU A 148 -28.14 5.49 3.99
CA LEU A 148 -28.10 4.23 4.75
C LEU A 148 -26.82 3.43 4.47
N GLY A 149 -26.39 3.40 3.20
CA GLY A 149 -25.16 2.74 2.80
C GLY A 149 -23.92 3.31 3.48
N LEU A 150 -23.86 4.63 3.66
CA LEU A 150 -22.75 5.32 4.32
C LEU A 150 -22.72 5.01 5.81
N VAL A 151 -23.88 5.03 6.48
CA VAL A 151 -23.99 4.66 7.90
C VAL A 151 -23.57 3.20 8.10
N LEU A 152 -24.02 2.31 7.23
CA LEU A 152 -23.67 0.89 7.31
C LEU A 152 -22.18 0.68 7.04
N LEU A 153 -21.58 1.40 6.10
CA LEU A 153 -20.14 1.34 5.83
C LEU A 153 -19.31 1.82 7.03
N PHE A 154 -19.74 2.89 7.70
CA PHE A 154 -19.12 3.35 8.94
C PHE A 154 -19.21 2.31 10.05
N LEU A 155 -20.34 1.60 10.17
CA LEU A 155 -20.52 0.52 11.14
C LEU A 155 -19.69 -0.73 10.81
N LEU A 156 -19.51 -1.04 9.52
CA LEU A 156 -18.75 -2.20 9.05
C LEU A 156 -17.23 -1.96 8.97
N MET A 157 -16.76 -0.71 9.04
CA MET A 157 -15.33 -0.35 9.10
C MET A 157 -14.51 -1.24 10.05
N PRO A 158 -14.85 -1.39 11.35
CA PRO A 158 -14.09 -2.25 12.24
C PRO A 158 -14.08 -3.71 11.78
N ALA A 159 -15.19 -4.20 11.21
CA ALA A 159 -15.26 -5.56 10.67
C ALA A 159 -14.33 -5.75 9.47
N PHE A 160 -14.26 -4.78 8.54
CA PHE A 160 -13.32 -4.82 7.42
C PHE A 160 -11.86 -4.75 7.88
N ILE A 161 -11.55 -3.94 8.90
CA ILE A 161 -10.21 -3.83 9.47
C ILE A 161 -9.80 -5.16 10.12
N ILE A 162 -10.67 -5.78 10.92
CA ILE A 162 -10.38 -7.07 11.56
C ILE A 162 -10.24 -8.18 10.51
N PHE A 163 -11.12 -8.21 9.51
CA PHE A 163 -11.07 -9.18 8.41
C PHE A 163 -9.76 -9.07 7.63
N SER A 164 -9.39 -7.86 7.19
CA SER A 164 -8.16 -7.61 6.44
C SER A 164 -6.92 -7.95 7.25
N ALA A 165 -6.84 -7.52 8.51
CA ALA A 165 -5.73 -7.85 9.40
C ALA A 165 -5.59 -9.36 9.62
N ARG A 166 -6.70 -10.09 9.76
CA ARG A 166 -6.69 -11.55 9.91
C ARG A 166 -6.28 -12.25 8.62
N TYR A 167 -6.82 -11.83 7.49
CA TYR A 167 -6.50 -12.40 6.18
C TYR A 167 -5.00 -12.25 5.86
N VAL A 168 -4.47 -11.06 6.09
CA VAL A 168 -3.04 -10.75 5.95
C VAL A 168 -2.18 -11.58 6.91
N ALA A 169 -2.60 -11.78 8.16
CA ALA A 169 -1.87 -12.61 9.11
C ALA A 169 -1.81 -14.08 8.65
N LEU A 170 -2.91 -14.63 8.13
CA LEU A 170 -2.95 -15.99 7.60
C LEU A 170 -2.05 -16.15 6.37
N LEU A 171 -2.04 -15.14 5.48
CA LEU A 171 -1.15 -15.09 4.33
C LEU A 171 0.33 -15.02 4.75
N TYR A 172 0.64 -14.30 5.82
CA TYR A 172 1.99 -14.23 6.36
C TYR A 172 2.44 -15.55 6.99
N GLU A 173 1.52 -16.25 7.67
CA GLU A 173 1.76 -17.54 8.34
C GLU A 173 1.77 -18.73 7.38
N SER A 174 1.30 -18.57 6.14
CA SER A 174 1.28 -19.66 5.16
C SER A 174 2.67 -20.12 4.71
N ALA A 175 3.72 -19.37 5.04
CA ALA A 175 5.12 -19.79 4.91
C ALA A 175 5.87 -19.68 6.24
N PRO A 176 6.90 -20.51 6.48
CA PRO A 176 7.75 -20.39 7.66
C PRO A 176 8.53 -19.07 7.64
N ALA A 177 8.35 -18.26 8.69
CA ALA A 177 9.09 -17.02 8.88
C ALA A 177 10.61 -17.29 8.84
N PRO A 178 11.39 -16.57 8.01
CA PRO A 178 12.84 -16.64 8.06
C PRO A 178 13.33 -16.11 9.42
N ALA A 179 14.24 -16.87 10.02
CA ALA A 179 14.96 -16.51 11.25
C ALA A 179 15.81 -15.26 11.03
#